data_AF-A0A9E3WTQ2-F1
#
_entry.id   AF-A0A9E3WTQ2-F1
#
_cell.length_a   1.000
_cell.length_b   1.000
_cell.length_c   1.000
_cell.angle_alpha   90.00
_cell.angle_beta   90.00
_cell.angle_gamma   90.00
#
_symmetry.space_group_name_H-M   'P 1'
#
loop_
_entity.id
_entity.type
_entity.pdbx_description
1 polymer ?
#
loop_
_entity_poly.entity_id
_entity_poly.type
_entity_poly.pdbx_seq_one_letter_code
_entity_poly.pdbx_strand_id
1 'polypeptide(L)'
;GEVECDRIIANVGYRPDASLYAELQVHQCYATDGPMKLAAALTQADSADCLAQQSAGAQALVNPEPSFYILGSKSFGRNSNFLYSLGLAQIREVFSLIGGREDLDLYASMKAAAR
;
A
#
# COMPACT_ATOMS: atom_id res chain seq x y z
N GLY A 1 32.15 -23.76 0.30
CA GLY A 1 33.05 -22.63 0.53
C GLY A 1 32.54 -21.91 1.75
N GLU A 2 33.39 -21.74 2.76
CA GLU A 2 33.05 -21.08 4.02
C GLU A 2 33.63 -19.66 4.00
N VAL A 3 32.92 -18.71 4.59
CA VAL A 3 33.30 -17.29 4.64
C VAL A 3 33.31 -16.84 6.09
N GLU A 4 34.45 -16.36 6.58
CA GLU A 4 34.61 -15.83 7.94
C GLU A 4 34.25 -14.33 7.95
N CYS A 5 33.42 -13.90 8.91
CA CYS A 5 33.05 -12.49 9.08
C CYS A 5 32.70 -12.17 10.54
N ASP A 6 32.94 -10.92 10.95
CA ASP A 6 32.64 -10.47 12.32
C ASP A 6 31.14 -10.25 12.56
N ARG A 7 30.41 -9.80 11.52
CA ARG A 7 28.99 -9.42 11.61
C ARG A 7 28.26 -9.67 10.30
N ILE A 8 27.00 -10.10 10.43
CA ILE A 8 26.06 -10.27 9.32
C ILE A 8 24.90 -9.30 9.54
N ILE A 9 24.55 -8.54 8.50
CA ILE A 9 23.36 -7.67 8.48
C ILE A 9 22.39 -8.24 7.44
N ALA A 10 21.27 -8.78 7.91
CA ALA A 10 20.26 -9.41 7.05
C ALA A 10 19.21 -8.39 6.59
N ASN A 11 19.42 -7.82 5.39
CA ASN A 11 18.46 -6.90 4.75
C ASN A 11 17.40 -7.66 3.94
N VAL A 12 16.72 -8.63 4.57
CA VAL A 12 15.80 -9.58 3.91
C VAL A 12 14.34 -9.09 3.82
N GLY A 13 14.13 -7.78 4.00
CA GLY A 13 12.82 -7.14 3.93
C GLY A 13 12.00 -7.27 5.22
N TYR A 14 10.68 -7.12 5.09
CA TYR A 14 9.72 -7.16 6.19
C TYR A 14 8.44 -7.89 5.79
N ARG A 15 7.57 -8.17 6.77
CA ARG A 15 6.23 -8.75 6.58
C ARG A 15 5.20 -7.92 7.35
N PRO A 16 4.00 -7.67 6.81
CA PRO A 16 2.94 -7.03 7.57
C PRO A 16 2.47 -7.92 8.73
N ASP A 17 2.17 -7.32 9.87
CA ASP A 17 1.53 -8.02 10.99
C ASP A 17 0.01 -8.11 10.78
N ALA A 18 -0.51 -9.31 10.49
CA ALA A 18 -1.94 -9.51 10.25
C ALA A 18 -2.80 -9.66 11.52
N SER A 19 -2.21 -9.64 12.72
CA SER A 19 -2.89 -9.95 13.98
C SER A 19 -4.21 -9.21 14.18
N LEU A 20 -4.26 -7.91 13.82
CA LEU A 20 -5.44 -7.06 13.96
C LEU A 20 -6.65 -7.51 13.13
N TYR A 21 -6.42 -8.16 11.99
CA TYR A 21 -7.47 -8.53 11.02
C TYR A 21 -7.48 -10.02 10.67
N ALA A 22 -6.82 -10.84 11.49
CA ALA A 22 -6.72 -12.28 11.26
C ALA A 22 -8.08 -12.99 11.21
N GLU A 23 -9.06 -12.47 11.97
CA GLU A 23 -10.43 -13.01 12.05
C GLU A 23 -11.42 -12.30 11.10
N LEU A 24 -10.97 -11.30 10.34
CA LEU A 24 -11.80 -10.54 9.41
C LEU A 24 -11.79 -11.17 8.02
N GLN A 25 -12.78 -10.84 7.19
CA GLN A 25 -12.90 -11.35 5.83
C GLN A 25 -11.94 -10.65 4.84
N VAL A 26 -10.66 -10.56 5.20
CA VAL A 26 -9.62 -9.96 4.36
C VAL A 26 -9.05 -11.03 3.42
N HIS A 27 -9.25 -10.83 2.11
CA HIS A 27 -8.63 -11.68 1.09
C HIS A 27 -7.20 -11.23 0.80
N GLN A 28 -6.22 -11.93 1.37
CA GLN A 28 -4.79 -11.65 1.17
C GLN A 28 -4.21 -12.41 -0.01
N CYS A 29 -3.26 -11.78 -0.72
CA CYS A 29 -2.46 -12.44 -1.74
C CYS A 29 -1.44 -13.38 -1.07
N TYR A 30 -1.39 -14.64 -1.49
CA TYR A 30 -0.46 -15.63 -0.95
C TYR A 30 1.02 -15.29 -1.18
N ALA A 31 1.33 -14.49 -2.21
CA ALA A 31 2.70 -14.12 -2.55
C ALA A 31 3.20 -12.90 -1.76
N THR A 32 2.33 -11.93 -1.50
CA THR A 32 2.72 -10.65 -0.90
C THR A 32 2.16 -10.43 0.51
N ASP A 33 1.16 -11.18 0.95
CA ASP A 33 0.36 -10.93 2.16
C ASP A 33 -0.41 -9.59 2.17
N GLY A 34 -0.40 -8.83 1.08
CA GLY A 34 -1.21 -7.63 0.91
C GLY A 34 -2.65 -7.97 0.48
N PRO A 35 -3.60 -7.01 0.51
CA PRO A 35 -4.95 -7.20 -0.02
C PRO A 35 -4.90 -7.61 -1.50
N MET A 36 -5.65 -8.66 -1.86
CA MET A 36 -5.54 -9.31 -3.17
C MET A 36 -5.72 -8.35 -4.35
N LYS A 37 -6.71 -7.45 -4.30
CA LYS A 37 -6.96 -6.51 -5.41
C LYS A 37 -5.79 -5.56 -5.65
N LEU A 38 -5.24 -4.98 -4.57
CA LEU A 38 -4.07 -4.12 -4.68
C LEU A 38 -2.83 -4.91 -5.13
N ALA A 39 -2.62 -6.11 -4.60
CA ALA A 39 -1.50 -6.97 -5.01
C ALA A 39 -1.55 -7.32 -6.51
N ALA A 40 -2.76 -7.59 -7.04
CA ALA A 40 -2.95 -7.82 -8.47
C ALA A 40 -2.64 -6.57 -9.30
N ALA A 41 -3.12 -5.39 -8.88
CA ALA A 41 -2.84 -4.13 -9.56
C ALA A 41 -1.33 -3.79 -9.57
N LEU A 42 -0.63 -4.02 -8.46
CA LEU A 42 0.81 -3.81 -8.36
C LEU A 42 1.62 -4.78 -9.23
N THR A 43 1.15 -6.03 -9.40
CA THR A 43 1.80 -7.01 -10.28
C THR A 43 1.67 -6.64 -11.77
N GLN A 44 0.59 -5.94 -12.14
CA GLN A 44 0.37 -5.47 -13.51
C GLN A 44 1.05 -4.12 -13.80
N ALA A 45 1.58 -3.45 -12.78
CA ALA A 45 2.21 -2.15 -12.91
C ALA A 45 3.66 -2.30 -13.38
N ASP A 46 3.87 -2.16 -14.69
CA ASP A 46 5.21 -2.04 -15.28
C ASP A 46 5.68 -0.59 -15.19
N SER A 47 6.33 -0.22 -14.08
CA SER A 47 7.02 1.08 -14.00
C SER A 47 8.53 0.90 -14.15
N ALA A 48 9.09 1.47 -15.21
CA ALA A 48 10.54 1.60 -15.37
C ALA A 48 11.14 2.62 -14.39
N ASP A 49 10.32 3.56 -13.88
CA ASP A 49 10.71 4.52 -12.86
C ASP A 49 10.01 4.23 -11.53
N CYS A 50 10.79 3.79 -10.54
CA CYS A 50 10.30 3.47 -9.21
C CYS A 50 9.68 4.67 -8.47
N LEU A 51 9.98 5.92 -8.88
CA LEU A 51 9.46 7.14 -8.25
C LEU A 51 8.20 7.69 -8.94
N ALA A 52 7.92 7.28 -10.18
CA ALA A 52 6.78 7.74 -10.96
C ALA A 52 5.50 6.89 -10.76
N GLN A 53 5.43 6.13 -9.66
CA GLN A 53 4.28 5.26 -9.39
C GLN A 53 2.98 6.04 -9.18
N GLN A 54 1.89 5.49 -9.70
CA GLN A 54 0.54 6.01 -9.52
C GLN A 54 -0.25 5.11 -8.58
N SER A 55 -1.24 5.70 -7.90
CA SER A 55 -2.15 4.93 -7.07
C SER A 55 -3.03 4.01 -7.92
N ALA A 56 -3.33 2.83 -7.40
CA ALA A 56 -4.27 1.88 -8.00
C ALA A 56 -5.75 2.27 -7.80
N GLY A 57 -6.01 3.36 -7.07
CA GLY A 57 -7.35 3.89 -6.81
C GLY A 57 -8.10 3.20 -5.67
N ALA A 58 -9.17 3.86 -5.19
CA ALA A 58 -9.93 3.44 -4.01
C ALA A 58 -10.48 2.00 -4.09
N GLN A 59 -10.90 1.57 -5.29
CA GLN A 59 -11.49 0.24 -5.49
C GLN A 59 -10.49 -0.90 -5.27
N ALA A 60 -9.19 -0.66 -5.49
CA ALA A 60 -8.13 -1.62 -5.20
C ALA A 60 -7.94 -1.85 -3.69
N LEU A 61 -8.39 -0.90 -2.86
CA LEU A 61 -8.27 -0.94 -1.39
C LEU A 61 -9.47 -1.61 -0.71
N VAL A 62 -10.55 -1.86 -1.47
CA VAL A 62 -11.75 -2.55 -0.99
C VAL A 62 -11.49 -4.05 -0.91
N ASN A 63 -11.65 -4.61 0.28
CA ASN A 63 -11.58 -6.05 0.55
C ASN A 63 -12.99 -6.59 0.91
N PRO A 64 -13.18 -7.91 1.01
CA PRO A 64 -14.49 -8.47 1.30
C PRO A 64 -15.07 -8.06 2.66
N GLU A 65 -14.22 -7.78 3.66
CA GLU A 65 -14.66 -7.21 4.94
C GLU A 65 -15.23 -5.80 4.71
N PRO A 66 -16.53 -5.58 4.98
CA PRO A 66 -17.17 -4.30 4.72
C PRO A 66 -16.65 -3.21 5.64
N SER A 67 -16.41 -2.01 5.08
CA SER A 67 -15.95 -0.82 5.82
C SER A 67 -14.60 -0.99 6.56
N PHE A 68 -13.83 -2.02 6.24
CA PHE A 68 -12.47 -2.21 6.73
C PHE A 68 -11.47 -1.95 5.61
N TYR A 69 -10.39 -1.23 5.88
CA TYR A 69 -9.39 -0.86 4.88
C TYR A 69 -7.98 -1.02 5.42
N ILE A 70 -7.10 -1.61 4.61
CA ILE A 70 -5.67 -1.73 4.91
C ILE A 70 -4.94 -0.75 4.00
N LEU A 71 -4.24 0.21 4.59
CA LEU A 71 -3.54 1.29 3.90
C LEU A 71 -2.06 1.35 4.30
N GLY A 72 -1.31 2.20 3.60
CA GLY A 72 0.11 2.42 3.82
C GLY A 72 0.95 1.19 3.47
N SER A 73 2.11 1.08 4.09
CA SER A 73 3.05 -0.02 3.84
C SER A 73 2.44 -1.40 4.10
N LYS A 74 1.48 -1.50 5.02
CA LYS A 74 0.77 -2.75 5.33
C LYS A 74 -0.03 -3.28 4.14
N SER A 75 -0.58 -2.40 3.31
CA SER A 75 -1.35 -2.79 2.13
C SER A 75 -0.46 -3.32 1.01
N PHE A 76 0.83 -2.94 0.99
CA PHE A 76 1.81 -3.46 0.03
C PHE A 76 2.34 -4.84 0.43
N GLY A 77 2.05 -5.28 1.66
CA GLY A 77 2.53 -6.54 2.19
C GLY A 77 4.05 -6.62 2.16
N ARG A 78 4.59 -7.63 1.47
CA ARG A 78 6.02 -7.86 1.26
C ARG A 78 6.61 -7.12 0.06
N ASN A 79 5.79 -6.39 -0.70
CA ASN A 79 6.27 -5.60 -1.82
C ASN A 79 7.07 -4.39 -1.30
N SER A 80 8.32 -4.27 -1.73
CA SER A 80 9.26 -3.24 -1.29
C SER A 80 9.07 -1.87 -1.96
N ASN A 81 8.18 -1.77 -2.95
CA ASN A 81 8.01 -0.57 -3.77
C ASN A 81 6.96 0.39 -3.19
N PHE A 82 6.83 0.45 -1.86
CA PHE A 82 5.94 1.38 -1.20
C PHE A 82 6.57 2.77 -1.11
N LEU A 83 5.81 3.79 -1.51
CA LEU A 83 6.17 5.20 -1.32
C LEU A 83 5.17 5.87 -0.37
N TYR A 84 5.67 6.78 0.48
CA TYR A 84 4.81 7.59 1.35
C TYR A 84 3.77 8.40 0.55
N SER A 85 4.11 8.86 -0.65
CA SER A 85 3.18 9.54 -1.55
C SER A 85 1.97 8.68 -1.90
N LEU A 86 2.18 7.38 -2.16
CA LEU A 86 1.10 6.43 -2.41
C LEU A 86 0.27 6.18 -1.14
N GLY A 87 0.91 6.04 0.03
CA GLY A 87 0.18 5.93 1.30
C GLY A 87 -0.75 7.12 1.57
N LEU A 88 -0.29 8.34 1.30
CA LEU A 88 -1.13 9.54 1.42
C LEU A 88 -2.25 9.58 0.38
N ALA A 89 -2.00 9.11 -0.85
CA ALA A 89 -3.04 8.98 -1.86
C ALA A 89 -4.13 7.98 -1.45
N GLN A 90 -3.74 6.81 -0.92
CA GLN A 90 -4.67 5.80 -0.41
C GLN A 90 -5.60 6.35 0.67
N ILE A 91 -5.08 7.16 1.61
CA ILE A 91 -5.90 7.80 2.64
C ILE A 91 -6.95 8.68 1.97
N ARG A 92 -6.56 9.55 1.04
CA ARG A 92 -7.51 10.43 0.34
C ARG A 92 -8.59 9.64 -0.40
N GLU A 93 -8.17 8.61 -1.14
CA GLU A 93 -9.06 7.75 -1.92
C GLU A 93 -10.09 7.02 -1.06
N VAL A 94 -9.68 6.49 0.09
CA VAL A 94 -10.61 5.85 1.04
C VAL A 94 -11.57 6.86 1.65
N PHE A 95 -11.09 8.04 2.05
CA PHE A 95 -11.98 9.09 2.59
C PHE A 95 -12.94 9.64 1.54
N SER A 96 -12.52 9.75 0.27
CA SER A 96 -13.41 10.05 -0.86
C SER A 96 -14.49 8.99 -1.01
N LEU A 97 -14.12 7.71 -0.95
CA LEU A 97 -15.04 6.59 -1.07
C LEU A 97 -16.06 6.55 0.08
N ILE A 98 -15.60 6.62 1.33
CA ILE A 98 -16.46 6.55 2.53
C ILE A 98 -17.35 7.79 2.65
N GLY A 99 -16.81 8.96 2.31
CA GLY A 99 -17.52 10.24 2.43
C GLY A 99 -18.40 10.61 1.23
N GLY A 100 -18.36 9.85 0.13
CA GLY A 100 -19.00 10.23 -1.13
C GLY A 100 -18.48 11.55 -1.70
N ARG A 101 -17.18 11.84 -1.51
CA ARG A 101 -16.52 13.08 -1.95
C ARG A 101 -15.47 12.80 -3.01
N GLU A 102 -15.90 12.67 -4.27
CA GLU A 102 -15.04 12.31 -5.40
C GLU A 102 -13.92 13.33 -5.67
N ASP A 103 -14.12 14.59 -5.28
CA ASP A 103 -13.20 15.72 -5.51
C ASP A 103 -12.31 16.08 -4.30
N LEU A 104 -12.25 15.22 -3.28
CA LEU A 104 -11.51 15.51 -2.05
C LEU A 104 -9.99 15.70 -2.30
N ASP A 105 -9.53 16.95 -2.23
CA ASP A 105 -8.11 17.30 -2.17
C ASP A 105 -7.77 18.08 -0.89
N LEU A 106 -7.44 17.33 0.17
CA LEU A 106 -6.98 17.86 1.46
C LEU A 106 -5.74 18.76 1.34
N TYR A 107 -5.04 18.73 0.20
CA TYR A 107 -3.79 19.45 -0.04
C TYR A 107 -3.92 20.53 -1.11
N ALA A 108 -5.13 20.81 -1.60
CA ALA A 108 -5.37 21.88 -2.58
C ALA A 108 -4.81 23.22 -2.09
N SER A 109 -5.01 23.54 -0.81
CA SER A 109 -4.50 24.75 -0.17
C SER A 109 -2.97 24.78 -0.10
N MET A 110 -2.31 23.64 0.14
CA MET A 110 -0.84 23.56 0.19
C MET A 110 -0.21 23.70 -1.20
N LYS A 111 -0.84 23.13 -2.25
CA LYS A 111 -0.39 23.30 -3.64
C LYS A 111 -0.50 24.75 -4.09
N ALA A 112 -1.56 25.45 -3.67
CA ALA A 112 -1.74 26.87 -3.95
C ALA A 112 -0.68 27.74 -3.24
N ALA A 113 -0.26 27.35 -2.03
CA ALA A 113 0.77 28.05 -1.26
C ALA A 113 2.21 27.77 -1.74
N ALA A 114 2.44 26.69 -2.48
CA ALA A 114 3.74 26.31 -3.05
C ALA A 114 3.98 26.88 -4.46
N ARG A 115 3.06 27.70 -4.97
CA ARG A 115 3.10 28.34 -6.29
C ARG A 115 3.34 29.85 -6.14
#